data_AF-A0A8H0HML8-F1
#
_entry.id   AF-A0A8H0HML8-F1
#
_cell.length_a   1.000
_cell.length_b   1.000
_cell.length_c   1.000
_cell.angle_alpha   90.00
_cell.angle_beta   90.00
_cell.angle_gamma   90.00
#
_symmetry.space_group_name_H-M   'P 1'
#
loop_
_entity.id
_entity.type
_entity.pdbx_description
1 polymer ?
#
loop_
_entity_poly.entity_id
_entity_poly.type
_entity_poly.pdbx_seq_one_letter_code
_entity_poly.pdbx_strand_id
1 'polypeptide(L)'
;EKIVDIASLSKEERMKYDESIKVYRDSLVTMEFAEQKGRAEGLAEGMAKGMAKGKAEGKAEGKAEERRIIAGQLKRMGMSFDAIREVTGLSDSEIDAL
;
A
#
# COMPACT_ATOMS: atom_id res chain seq x y z
N GLU A 1 24.29 6.07 -35.57
CA GLU A 1 25.21 4.93 -35.38
C GLU A 1 26.22 4.89 -36.53
N LYS A 2 27.52 4.80 -36.25
CA LYS A 2 28.49 4.39 -37.28
C LYS A 2 28.39 2.87 -37.36
N ILE A 3 27.92 2.35 -38.48
CA ILE A 3 27.97 0.91 -38.76
C ILE A 3 29.45 0.58 -38.94
N VAL A 4 30.09 0.08 -37.88
CA VAL A 4 31.46 -0.42 -37.95
C VAL A 4 31.38 -1.76 -38.67
N ASP A 5 32.05 -1.87 -39.81
CA ASP A 5 32.07 -3.12 -40.58
C ASP A 5 32.86 -4.17 -39.79
N ILE A 6 32.16 -5.00 -39.00
CA ILE A 6 32.73 -5.99 -38.08
C ILE A 6 33.71 -6.91 -38.82
N ALA A 7 33.50 -7.10 -40.13
CA ALA A 7 34.38 -7.86 -41.01
C ALA A 7 35.81 -7.31 -41.08
N SER A 8 35.99 -6.00 -40.90
CA SER A 8 37.29 -5.30 -40.98
C SER A 8 38.07 -5.23 -39.66
N LEU A 9 37.47 -5.63 -38.53
CA LEU A 9 38.11 -5.62 -37.22
C LEU A 9 39.11 -6.78 -37.04
N SER A 10 40.24 -6.49 -36.38
CA SER A 10 41.17 -7.52 -35.92
C SER A 10 40.52 -8.42 -34.85
N LYS A 11 41.11 -9.60 -34.63
CA LYS A 11 40.61 -10.56 -33.63
C LYS A 11 40.52 -9.94 -32.23
N GLU A 12 41.49 -9.11 -31.84
CA GLU A 12 41.50 -8.44 -30.53
C GLU A 12 40.40 -7.37 -30.41
N GLU A 13 40.16 -6.60 -31.48
CA GLU A 13 39.09 -5.59 -31.49
C GLU A 13 37.70 -6.23 -31.47
N ARG A 14 37.52 -7.36 -32.17
CA ARG A 14 36.27 -8.15 -32.08
C ARG A 14 36.01 -8.67 -30.67
N MET A 15 37.04 -9.20 -30.00
CA MET A 15 36.89 -9.68 -28.62
C MET A 15 36.50 -8.55 -27.66
N LYS A 16 37.12 -7.38 -27.77
CA LYS A 16 36.75 -6.20 -26.96
C LYS A 16 35.34 -5.70 -27.27
N TYR A 17 34.95 -5.72 -28.55
CA TYR A 17 33.60 -5.34 -28.96
C TYR A 17 32.55 -6.29 -28.37
N ASP A 18 32.74 -7.61 -28.49
CA ASP A 18 31.84 -8.62 -27.93
C ASP A 18 31.76 -8.53 -26.39
N GLU A 19 32.90 -8.29 -25.72
CA GLU A 19 32.95 -8.07 -24.29
C GLU A 19 32.18 -6.81 -23.88
N SER A 20 32.35 -5.70 -24.61
CA SER A 20 31.62 -4.46 -24.36
C SER A 20 30.10 -4.64 -24.51
N ILE A 21 29.66 -5.43 -25.50
CA ILE A 21 28.25 -5.75 -25.71
C ILE A 21 27.72 -6.58 -24.54
N LYS A 22 28.49 -7.57 -24.08
CA LYS A 22 28.11 -8.40 -22.95
C LYS A 22 27.94 -7.56 -21.69
N VAL A 23 28.93 -6.72 -21.35
CA VAL A 23 28.86 -5.83 -20.18
C VAL A 23 27.66 -4.88 -20.27
N TYR A 24 27.41 -4.32 -21.47
CA TYR A 24 26.26 -3.46 -21.69
C TYR A 24 24.93 -4.20 -21.46
N ARG A 25 24.79 -5.42 -21.99
CA ARG A 25 23.60 -6.26 -21.80
C ARG A 25 23.41 -6.67 -20.34
N ASP A 26 24.46 -7.10 -19.66
CA ASP A 26 24.40 -7.50 -18.25
C ASP A 26 23.98 -6.31 -17.37
N SER A 27 24.50 -5.11 -17.67
CA SER A 27 24.11 -3.87 -16.99
C SER A 27 22.63 -3.55 -17.20
N LEU A 28 22.16 -3.61 -18.46
CA LEU A 28 20.74 -3.36 -18.78
C LEU A 28 19.80 -4.32 -18.03
N VAL A 29 20.10 -5.62 -18.08
CA VAL A 29 19.27 -6.65 -17.41
C VAL A 29 19.28 -6.45 -15.90
N THR A 30 20.42 -6.10 -15.32
CA THR A 30 20.54 -5.83 -13.87
C THR A 30 19.70 -4.63 -13.46
N MET A 31 19.77 -3.53 -14.21
CA MET A 31 18.96 -2.34 -13.95
C MET A 31 17.48 -2.62 -14.10
N GLU A 32 17.08 -3.30 -15.17
CA GLU A 32 15.68 -3.66 -15.40
C GLU A 32 15.13 -4.57 -14.29
N PHE A 33 15.91 -5.57 -13.87
CA PHE A 33 15.53 -6.44 -12.75
C PHE A 33 15.38 -5.64 -11.45
N ALA A 34 16.31 -4.73 -11.15
CA ALA A 34 16.24 -3.89 -9.96
C ALA A 34 14.99 -2.99 -9.97
N GLU A 35 14.66 -2.39 -11.11
CA GLU A 35 13.43 -1.60 -11.26
C GLU A 35 12.16 -2.44 -11.10
N GLN A 36 12.10 -3.60 -11.75
CA GLN A 36 10.93 -4.49 -11.65
C GLN A 36 10.74 -4.97 -10.21
N LYS A 37 11.83 -5.35 -9.53
CA LYS A 37 11.81 -5.75 -8.13
C LYS A 37 11.34 -4.59 -7.23
N GLY A 38 11.90 -3.39 -7.41
CA GLY A 38 11.49 -2.21 -6.64
C GLY A 38 10.01 -1.85 -6.83
N ARG A 39 9.50 -1.94 -8.07
CA ARG A 39 8.06 -1.73 -8.35
C ARG A 39 7.19 -2.79 -7.67
N ALA A 40 7.59 -4.07 -7.74
CA ALA A 40 6.85 -5.16 -7.13
C ALA A 40 6.82 -5.04 -5.59
N GLU A 41 7.96 -4.76 -4.96
CA GLU A 41 8.06 -4.54 -3.52
C GLU A 41 7.25 -3.33 -3.06
N GLY A 42 7.36 -2.20 -3.78
CA GLY A 42 6.60 -0.99 -3.48
C GLY A 42 5.09 -1.19 -3.59
N LEU A 43 4.62 -1.94 -4.60
CA LEU A 43 3.20 -2.27 -4.74
C LEU A 43 2.72 -3.17 -3.61
N ALA A 44 3.49 -4.21 -3.26
CA ALA A 44 3.15 -5.14 -2.18
C ALA A 44 3.08 -4.43 -0.83
N GLU A 45 4.08 -3.59 -0.51
CA GLU A 45 4.10 -2.80 0.73
C GLU A 45 2.94 -1.80 0.77
N GLY A 46 2.68 -1.09 -0.33
CA GLY A 46 1.57 -0.15 -0.45
C GLY A 46 0.22 -0.82 -0.22
N MET A 47 -0.01 -1.98 -0.82
CA MET A 47 -1.24 -2.75 -0.66
C MET A 47 -1.41 -3.26 0.77
N ALA A 48 -0.35 -3.79 1.39
CA ALA A 48 -0.38 -4.28 2.77
C ALA A 48 -0.70 -3.14 3.76
N LYS A 49 -0.02 -1.99 3.63
CA LYS A 49 -0.28 -0.80 4.45
C LYS A 49 -1.70 -0.27 4.25
N GLY A 50 -2.16 -0.17 3.00
CA GLY A 50 -3.51 0.29 2.67
C GLY A 50 -4.58 -0.61 3.28
N MET A 51 -4.44 -1.93 3.15
CA MET A 51 -5.38 -2.90 3.72
C MET A 51 -5.40 -2.85 5.25
N ALA A 52 -4.23 -2.76 5.90
CA ALA A 52 -4.15 -2.65 7.35
C ALA A 52 -4.83 -1.38 7.86
N LYS A 53 -4.56 -0.24 7.23
CA LYS A 53 -5.17 1.05 7.58
C LYS A 53 -6.68 1.02 7.36
N GLY A 54 -7.15 0.60 6.19
CA GLY A 54 -8.59 0.54 5.88
C GLY A 54 -9.35 -0.41 6.81
N LYS A 55 -8.76 -1.55 7.18
CA LYS A 55 -9.38 -2.47 8.16
C LYS A 55 -9.46 -1.87 9.56
N ALA A 56 -8.45 -1.12 9.98
CA ALA A 56 -8.45 -0.44 11.27
C ALA A 56 -9.49 0.68 11.32
N GLU A 57 -9.52 1.54 10.31
CA GLU A 57 -10.49 2.63 10.17
C GLU A 57 -11.93 2.09 10.10
N GLY A 58 -12.21 1.13 9.21
CA GLY A 58 -13.55 0.56 9.09
C GLY A 58 -14.04 -0.16 10.35
N LYS A 59 -13.13 -0.81 11.11
CA LYS A 59 -13.49 -1.42 12.40
C LYS A 59 -13.79 -0.36 13.47
N ALA A 60 -13.07 0.75 13.48
CA ALA A 60 -13.32 1.84 14.40
C ALA A 60 -14.64 2.55 14.09
N GLU A 61 -14.88 2.87 12.82
CA GLU A 61 -16.12 3.47 12.34
C GLU A 61 -17.33 2.58 12.64
N GLY A 62 -17.26 1.29 12.30
CA GLY A 62 -18.35 0.35 12.57
C GLY A 62 -18.68 0.22 14.05
N LYS A 63 -17.66 0.21 14.93
CA LYS A 63 -17.88 0.22 16.39
C LYS A 63 -18.53 1.51 16.88
N ALA A 64 -18.13 2.65 16.32
CA ALA A 64 -18.72 3.94 16.70
C ALA A 64 -20.18 4.04 16.24
N GLU A 65 -20.48 3.57 15.03
CA GLU A 65 -21.84 3.49 14.49
C GLU A 65 -22.72 2.55 15.31
N GLU A 66 -22.23 1.35 15.64
CA GLU A 66 -22.94 0.38 16.48
C GLU A 66 -23.28 0.98 17.86
N ARG A 67 -22.33 1.67 18.51
CA ARG A 67 -22.58 2.37 19.78
C ARG A 67 -23.69 3.40 19.67
N ARG A 68 -23.72 4.18 18.57
CA ARG A 68 -24.78 5.19 18.33
C ARG A 68 -26.14 4.54 18.09
N ILE A 69 -26.20 3.45 17.32
CA ILE A 69 -27.43 2.68 17.09
C ILE A 69 -28.00 2.16 18.41
N ILE A 70 -27.14 1.54 19.24
CA ILE A 70 -27.52 1.01 20.55
C ILE A 70 -28.00 2.14 21.46
N ALA A 71 -27.25 3.26 21.54
CA ALA A 71 -27.64 4.40 22.36
C ALA A 71 -29.00 4.97 21.95
N GLY A 72 -29.26 5.14 20.65
CA GLY A 72 -30.55 5.60 20.15
C GLY A 72 -31.70 4.63 20.47
N GLN A 73 -31.45 3.32 20.41
CA GLN A 73 -32.43 2.31 20.84
C GLN A 73 -32.74 2.40 22.33
N LEU A 74 -31.71 2.47 23.18
CA LEU A 74 -31.87 2.59 24.63
C LEU A 74 -32.60 3.88 25.03
N LYS A 75 -32.28 5.00 24.36
CA LYS A 75 -32.98 6.29 24.55
C LYS A 75 -34.46 6.17 24.22
N ARG A 76 -34.82 5.51 23.11
CA ARG A 76 -36.22 5.23 22.75
C ARG A 76 -36.93 4.31 23.74
N MET A 77 -36.20 3.41 24.40
CA MET A 77 -36.73 2.56 25.47
C MET A 77 -36.90 3.29 26.81
N GLY A 78 -36.54 4.58 26.91
CA GLY A 78 -36.68 5.37 28.11
C GLY A 78 -35.61 5.10 29.17
N MET A 79 -34.47 4.51 28.78
CA MET A 79 -33.33 4.32 29.68
C MET A 79 -32.74 5.66 30.13
N SER A 80 -32.20 5.71 31.36
CA SER A 80 -31.53 6.91 31.86
C SER A 80 -30.23 7.20 31.09
N PHE A 81 -29.84 8.47 31.03
CA PHE A 81 -28.58 8.88 30.41
C PHE A 81 -27.38 8.16 31.04
N ASP A 82 -27.37 8.01 32.36
CA ASP A 82 -26.32 7.29 33.10
C ASP A 82 -26.15 5.85 32.58
N ALA A 83 -27.26 5.12 32.40
CA ALA A 83 -27.23 3.74 31.92
C ALA A 83 -26.81 3.65 30.44
N ILE A 84 -27.24 4.60 29.61
CA ILE A 84 -26.83 4.65 28.20
C ILE A 84 -25.33 4.94 28.09
N ARG A 85 -24.81 5.85 28.92
CA ARG A 85 -23.38 6.17 29.04
C ARG A 85 -22.56 4.94 29.40
N GLU A 86 -23.01 4.20 30.41
CA GLU A 86 -22.32 3.01 30.89
C GLU A 86 -22.24 1.90 29.81
N VAL A 87 -23.33 1.68 29.07
CA VAL A 87 -23.38 0.63 28.04
C VAL A 87 -22.63 1.02 26.76
N THR A 88 -22.75 2.27 26.32
CA THR A 88 -22.27 2.69 24.99
C THR A 88 -20.93 3.43 25.03
N GLY A 89 -20.57 3.98 26.19
CA GLY A 89 -19.37 4.81 26.38
C GLY A 89 -19.42 6.15 25.67
N LEU A 90 -20.59 6.58 25.18
CA LEU A 90 -20.80 7.89 24.55
C LEU A 90 -20.95 8.98 25.62
N SER A 91 -20.59 10.22 25.32
CA SER A 91 -20.81 11.33 26.26
C SER A 91 -22.28 11.75 26.33
N ASP A 92 -22.67 12.48 27.38
CA ASP A 92 -24.04 13.01 27.50
C ASP A 92 -24.43 13.89 26.31
N SER A 93 -23.51 14.69 25.77
CA SER A 93 -23.75 15.50 24.58
C SER A 93 -23.97 14.65 23.33
N GLU A 94 -23.24 13.53 23.21
CA GLU A 94 -23.43 12.61 22.08
C GLU A 94 -24.78 11.88 22.18
N ILE A 95 -25.19 11.49 23.39
CA ILE A 95 -26.49 10.84 23.63
C ILE A 95 -27.64 11.82 23.42
N ASP A 96 -27.48 13.08 23.84
CA ASP A 96 -28.48 14.12 23.66
C ASP A 96 -28.74 14.42 22.18
N ALA A 97 -27.67 14.40 21.37
CA ALA A 97 -27.72 14.64 19.92
C ALA A 97 -28.29 13.48 19.08
N LEU A 98 -28.53 12.29 19.67
CA LEU A 98 -29.16 11.12 19.01
C LEU A 98 -30.69 11.15 19.06
#